data_AF-A0A955YJ02-F1
#
_entry.id   AF-A0A955YJ02-F1
#
_cell.length_a   1.000
_cell.length_b   1.000
_cell.length_c   1.000
_cell.angle_alpha   90.00
_cell.angle_beta   90.00
_cell.angle_gamma   90.00
#
_symmetry.space_group_name_H-M   'P 1'
#
loop_
_entity.id
_entity.type
_entity.pdbx_description
1 polymer ?
#
loop_
_entity_poly.entity_id
_entity_poly.type
_entity_poly.pdbx_seq_one_letter_code
_entity_poly.pdbx_strand_id
1 'polypeptide(L)'
;MKMMNDARLEPIVRELNDVHHRDESRHIAFGRLHLAELAAHWLSEWSDEVRMRVQTWLAQYLKASWADFYNPSMYRDAGLPDAFKLRTAVMAHPASAALRTQASAKLVRLFLDCGLLSEAPAL
;
A
#
# COMPACT_ATOMS: atom_id res chain seq x y z
N MET A 1 -2.58 13.36 -1.56
CA MET A 1 -2.93 14.68 -2.15
C MET A 1 -4.38 14.84 -2.61
N LYS A 2 -5.11 13.81 -3.05
CA LYS A 2 -6.49 14.01 -3.56
C LYS A 2 -7.48 14.56 -2.52
N MET A 3 -7.46 14.07 -1.27
CA MET A 3 -8.49 14.43 -0.27
C MET A 3 -8.32 15.83 0.32
N MET A 4 -7.10 16.27 0.63
CA MET A 4 -6.87 17.63 1.20
C MET A 4 -7.36 18.77 0.29
N ASN A 5 -7.41 18.53 -1.02
CA ASN A 5 -7.83 19.52 -2.02
C ASN A 5 -9.25 19.25 -2.57
N ASP A 6 -9.96 18.25 -2.05
CA ASP A 6 -11.30 17.89 -2.55
C ASP A 6 -12.37 18.74 -1.87
N ALA A 7 -12.83 19.79 -2.56
CA ALA A 7 -13.84 20.72 -2.06
C ALA A 7 -15.19 20.07 -1.69
N ARG A 8 -15.44 18.81 -2.08
CA ARG A 8 -16.64 18.05 -1.72
C ARG A 8 -16.59 17.47 -0.30
N LEU A 9 -15.41 17.42 0.32
CA LEU A 9 -15.24 16.91 1.69
C LEU A 9 -15.46 18.01 2.72
N GLU A 10 -15.87 17.63 3.94
CA GLU A 10 -15.98 18.55 5.07
C GLU A 10 -14.64 19.28 5.36
N PRO A 11 -14.65 20.59 5.70
CA PRO A 11 -13.42 21.35 5.89
C PRO A 11 -12.42 20.72 6.86
N ILE A 12 -12.91 20.22 8.01
CA ILE A 12 -12.06 19.56 9.02
C ILE A 12 -11.38 18.29 8.50
N VAL A 13 -12.06 17.54 7.62
CA VAL A 13 -11.50 16.32 7.02
C VAL A 13 -10.37 16.69 6.07
N ARG A 14 -10.53 17.76 5.29
CA ARG A 14 -9.46 18.25 4.40
C ARG A 14 -8.24 18.71 5.18
N GLU A 15 -8.45 19.48 6.25
CA GLU A 15 -7.38 19.98 7.12
C GLU A 15 -6.61 18.84 7.80
N LEU A 16 -7.32 17.85 8.36
CA LEU A 16 -6.68 16.68 8.97
C LEU A 16 -5.83 15.92 7.94
N ASN A 17 -6.34 15.72 6.73
CA ASN A 17 -5.60 15.05 5.66
C ASN A 17 -4.37 15.85 5.19
N ASP A 18 -4.47 17.18 5.19
CA ASP A 18 -3.36 18.08 4.83
C ASP A 18 -2.22 17.98 5.86
N VAL A 19 -2.55 18.13 7.15
CA VAL A 19 -1.57 18.01 8.25
C VAL A 19 -0.92 16.63 8.24
N HIS A 20 -1.72 15.56 8.20
CA HIS A 20 -1.19 14.19 8.16
C HIS A 20 -0.28 13.96 6.96
N HIS A 21 -0.62 14.49 5.78
CA HIS A 21 0.22 14.32 4.59
C HIS A 21 1.58 15.00 4.71
N ARG A 22 1.64 16.18 5.35
CA ARG A 22 2.90 16.90 5.58
C ARG A 22 3.84 16.09 6.46
N ASP A 23 3.34 15.53 7.56
CA ASP A 23 4.15 14.72 8.47
C ASP A 23 4.59 13.41 7.81
N GLU A 24 3.67 12.72 7.15
CA GLU A 24 3.95 11.46 6.49
C GLU A 24 4.98 11.62 5.34
N SER A 25 5.02 12.78 4.68
CA SER A 25 6.05 13.05 3.66
C SER A 25 7.46 12.99 4.22
N ARG A 26 7.67 13.43 5.47
CA ARG A 26 8.96 13.39 6.16
C ARG A 26 9.31 11.97 6.58
N HIS A 27 8.33 11.24 7.13
CA HIS A 27 8.49 9.83 7.50
C HIS A 27 8.87 8.97 6.30
N ILE A 28 8.18 9.13 5.17
CA ILE A 28 8.49 8.42 3.94
C ILE A 28 9.88 8.79 3.43
N ALA A 29 10.26 10.07 3.42
CA ALA A 29 11.58 10.48 2.95
C ALA A 29 12.71 9.83 3.76
N PHE A 30 12.61 9.86 5.10
CA PHE A 30 13.55 9.20 5.99
C PHE A 30 13.55 7.68 5.81
N GLY A 31 12.37 7.06 5.86
CA GLY A 31 12.22 5.61 5.77
C GLY A 31 12.75 5.03 4.46
N ARG A 32 12.62 5.76 3.34
CA ARG A 32 13.18 5.33 2.05
C ARG A 32 14.70 5.27 2.05
N LEU A 33 15.36 6.29 2.62
CA LEU A 33 16.82 6.33 2.71
C LEU A 33 17.33 5.23 3.64
N HIS A 34 16.73 5.13 4.83
CA HIS A 34 17.13 4.14 5.81
C HIS A 34 16.91 2.71 5.33
N LEU A 35 15.79 2.43 4.65
CA LEU A 35 15.55 1.11 4.08
C LEU A 35 16.57 0.76 2.99
N ALA A 36 16.91 1.71 2.12
CA ALA A 36 17.89 1.48 1.06
C ALA A 36 19.30 1.20 1.64
N GLU A 37 19.68 1.93 2.70
CA GLU A 37 20.92 1.70 3.44
C GLU A 37 20.96 0.31 4.07
N LEU A 38 19.90 -0.09 4.78
CA LEU A 38 19.79 -1.42 5.38
C LEU A 38 19.84 -2.52 4.31
N ALA A 39 19.12 -2.33 3.20
CA ALA A 39 19.11 -3.29 2.10
C ALA A 39 20.51 -3.46 1.50
N ALA A 40 21.22 -2.36 1.24
CA ALA A 40 22.57 -2.38 0.70
C ALA A 40 23.58 -3.07 1.64
N HIS A 41 23.41 -2.91 2.95
CA HIS A 41 24.31 -3.48 3.94
C HIS A 41 24.04 -4.97 4.22
N TRP A 42 22.78 -5.39 4.25
CA TRP A 42 22.40 -6.70 4.79
C TRP A 42 21.93 -7.71 3.75
N LEU A 43 21.46 -7.29 2.58
CA LEU A 43 20.91 -8.27 1.62
C LEU A 43 21.97 -9.19 1.02
N SER A 44 23.22 -8.73 0.87
CA SER A 44 24.33 -9.57 0.41
C SER A 44 24.66 -10.70 1.38
N GLU A 45 24.40 -10.48 2.67
CA GLU A 45 24.70 -11.43 3.75
C GLU A 45 23.64 -12.53 3.87
N TRP A 46 22.50 -12.38 3.19
CA TRP A 46 21.43 -13.36 3.22
C TRP A 46 21.70 -14.47 2.22
N SER A 47 21.47 -15.71 2.63
CA SER A 47 21.39 -16.83 1.71
C SER A 47 20.23 -16.64 0.72
N ASP A 48 20.31 -17.29 -0.43
CA ASP A 48 19.27 -17.21 -1.47
C ASP A 48 17.91 -17.69 -0.93
N GLU A 49 17.89 -18.71 -0.06
CA GLU A 49 16.67 -19.22 0.54
C GLU A 49 15.98 -18.16 1.44
N VAL A 50 16.77 -17.44 2.23
CA VAL A 50 16.24 -16.37 3.10
C VAL A 50 15.71 -15.23 2.24
N ARG A 51 16.47 -14.82 1.23
CA ARG A 51 16.09 -13.75 0.30
C ARG A 51 14.77 -14.07 -0.41
N MET A 52 14.65 -15.28 -0.98
CA MET A 52 13.42 -15.74 -1.64
C MET A 52 12.21 -15.74 -0.68
N ARG A 53 12.41 -16.20 0.56
CA ARG A 53 11.34 -16.24 1.56
C ARG A 53 10.84 -14.84 1.92
N VAL A 54 11.75 -13.90 2.12
CA VAL A 54 11.41 -12.50 2.45
C VAL A 54 10.73 -11.82 1.25
N GLN A 55 11.25 -12.00 0.04
CA GLN A 55 10.64 -11.47 -1.19
C GLN A 55 9.19 -11.98 -1.36
N THR A 56 8.99 -13.28 -1.17
CA THR A 56 7.66 -13.91 -1.24
C THR A 56 6.73 -13.35 -0.17
N TRP A 57 7.21 -13.27 1.07
CA TRP A 57 6.43 -12.72 2.17
C TRP A 57 6.06 -11.26 1.92
N LEU A 58 7.00 -10.43 1.47
CA LEU A 58 6.78 -9.01 1.22
C LEU A 58 5.75 -8.79 0.10
N ALA A 59 5.82 -9.58 -0.97
CA ALA A 59 4.82 -9.56 -2.04
C ALA A 59 3.41 -9.90 -1.53
N GLN A 60 3.29 -10.95 -0.71
CA GLN A 60 2.01 -11.34 -0.11
C GLN A 60 1.51 -10.30 0.89
N TYR A 61 2.41 -9.70 1.68
CA TYR A 61 2.07 -8.65 2.64
C TYR A 61 1.52 -7.42 1.93
N LEU A 62 2.17 -6.95 0.85
CA LEU A 62 1.67 -5.84 0.05
C LEU A 62 0.28 -6.11 -0.53
N LYS A 63 0.02 -7.34 -0.98
CA LYS A 63 -1.31 -7.72 -1.47
C LYS A 63 -2.34 -7.77 -0.34
N ALA A 64 -1.96 -8.32 0.80
CA ALA A 64 -2.85 -8.48 1.95
C ALA A 64 -3.21 -7.13 2.58
N SER A 65 -2.29 -6.16 2.67
CA SER A 65 -2.56 -4.85 3.28
C SER A 65 -3.64 -4.05 2.54
N TRP A 66 -3.83 -4.30 1.24
CA TRP A 66 -4.91 -3.70 0.49
C TRP A 66 -6.30 -4.16 0.95
N ALA A 67 -6.41 -5.32 1.60
CA ALA A 67 -7.66 -5.85 2.12
C ALA A 67 -8.30 -4.92 3.17
N ASP A 68 -7.50 -4.14 3.90
CA ASP A 68 -7.95 -3.26 4.98
C ASP A 68 -8.78 -2.08 4.46
N PHE A 69 -8.64 -1.73 3.17
CA PHE A 69 -9.44 -0.69 2.52
C PHE A 69 -10.85 -1.15 2.12
N TYR A 70 -11.17 -2.44 2.29
CA TYR A 70 -12.47 -3.01 1.92
C TYR A 70 -13.13 -3.67 3.14
N ASN A 71 -13.92 -2.89 3.88
CA ASN A 71 -14.53 -3.32 5.14
C ASN A 71 -16.01 -3.71 4.97
N PRO A 72 -16.39 -4.99 5.09
CA PRO A 72 -17.78 -5.44 4.97
C PRO A 72 -18.71 -4.82 6.01
N SER A 73 -18.20 -4.46 7.19
CA SER A 73 -19.03 -3.81 8.22
C SER A 73 -19.54 -2.46 7.74
N MET A 74 -18.69 -1.66 7.07
CA MET A 74 -19.11 -0.37 6.50
C MET A 74 -20.17 -0.53 5.42
N TYR A 75 -20.11 -1.62 4.64
CA TYR A 75 -21.15 -1.89 3.63
C TYR A 75 -22.48 -2.27 4.27
N ARG A 76 -22.46 -3.09 5.33
CA ARG A 76 -23.68 -3.42 6.09
C ARG A 76 -24.29 -2.18 6.73
N ASP A 77 -23.46 -1.34 7.33
CA ASP A 77 -23.91 -0.11 7.99
C ASP A 77 -24.52 0.89 6.99
N ALA A 78 -24.05 0.87 5.74
CA ALA A 78 -24.64 1.63 4.64
C ALA A 78 -25.91 0.99 4.05
N GLY A 79 -26.40 -0.12 4.61
CA GLY A 79 -27.60 -0.83 4.13
C GLY A 79 -27.39 -1.67 2.88
N LEU A 80 -26.14 -1.95 2.49
CA LEU A 80 -25.84 -2.77 1.31
C LEU A 80 -25.97 -4.27 1.66
N PRO A 81 -26.78 -5.04 0.93
CA PRO A 81 -26.91 -6.47 1.15
C PRO A 81 -25.63 -7.23 0.76
N ASP A 82 -25.49 -8.46 1.26
CA ASP A 82 -24.40 -9.37 0.91
C ASP A 82 -22.99 -8.76 1.01
N ALA A 83 -22.71 -8.00 2.07
CA ALA A 83 -21.48 -7.22 2.24
C ALA A 83 -20.16 -7.97 1.97
N PHE A 84 -20.08 -9.26 2.33
CA PHE A 84 -18.91 -10.09 2.02
C PHE A 84 -18.77 -10.36 0.51
N LYS A 85 -19.88 -10.67 -0.17
CA LYS A 85 -19.90 -10.84 -1.62
C LYS A 85 -19.52 -9.54 -2.32
N LEU A 86 -20.04 -8.40 -1.84
CA LEU A 86 -19.68 -7.08 -2.36
C LEU A 86 -18.19 -6.80 -2.18
N ARG A 87 -17.62 -7.05 -0.99
CA ARG A 87 -16.16 -6.93 -0.77
C ARG A 87 -15.37 -7.72 -1.80
N THR A 88 -15.71 -9.00 -1.98
CA THR A 88 -15.01 -9.86 -2.94
C THR A 88 -15.10 -9.31 -4.36
N ALA A 89 -16.29 -8.86 -4.78
CA ALA A 89 -16.50 -8.28 -6.10
C ALA A 89 -15.69 -6.99 -6.31
N VAL A 90 -15.69 -6.08 -5.34
CA VAL A 90 -14.96 -4.81 -5.42
C VAL A 90 -13.44 -5.06 -5.42
N MET A 91 -12.94 -5.98 -4.59
CA MET A 91 -11.51 -6.32 -4.57
C MET A 91 -11.03 -6.91 -5.91
N ALA A 92 -11.87 -7.74 -6.55
CA ALA A 92 -11.60 -8.35 -7.84
C ALA A 92 -11.81 -7.40 -9.04
N HIS A 93 -12.41 -6.23 -8.83
CA HIS A 93 -12.74 -5.32 -9.92
C HIS A 93 -11.46 -4.74 -10.58
N PRO A 94 -11.38 -4.66 -11.93
CA PRO A 94 -10.19 -4.15 -12.63
C PRO A 94 -9.78 -2.73 -12.23
N ALA A 95 -10.74 -1.85 -11.96
CA ALA A 95 -10.44 -0.49 -11.50
C ALA A 95 -9.77 -0.48 -10.11
N SER A 96 -10.13 -1.44 -9.24
CA SER A 96 -9.48 -1.59 -7.94
C SER A 96 -8.04 -2.06 -8.13
N ALA A 97 -7.79 -3.06 -8.99
CA ALA A 97 -6.44 -3.49 -9.32
C ALA A 97 -5.59 -2.33 -9.89
N ALA A 98 -6.12 -1.59 -10.86
CA ALA A 98 -5.44 -0.43 -11.44
C ALA A 98 -5.10 0.64 -10.39
N LEU A 99 -6.02 0.93 -9.47
CA LEU A 99 -5.79 1.87 -8.37
C LEU A 99 -4.67 1.38 -7.44
N ARG A 100 -4.68 0.09 -7.07
CA ARG A 100 -3.66 -0.50 -6.19
C ARG A 100 -2.28 -0.45 -6.84
N THR A 101 -2.18 -0.85 -8.12
CA THR A 101 -0.94 -0.73 -8.90
C THR A 101 -0.44 0.71 -8.94
N GLN A 102 -1.32 1.67 -9.25
CA GLN A 102 -0.94 3.08 -9.35
C GLN A 102 -0.46 3.63 -8.00
N ALA A 103 -1.19 3.35 -6.92
CA ALA A 103 -0.89 3.87 -5.58
C ALA A 103 0.40 3.27 -5.00
N SER A 104 0.66 1.98 -5.26
CA SER A 104 1.86 1.30 -4.76
C SER A 104 3.10 1.48 -5.63
N ALA A 105 2.98 2.04 -6.84
CA ALA A 105 4.04 2.08 -7.84
C ALA A 105 5.40 2.60 -7.32
N LYS A 106 5.40 3.70 -6.56
CA LYS A 106 6.66 4.28 -6.03
C LYS A 106 7.31 3.40 -4.97
N LEU A 107 6.51 2.73 -4.14
CA LEU A 107 6.99 1.83 -3.09
C LEU A 107 7.52 0.53 -3.69
N VAL A 108 6.77 -0.07 -4.62
CA VAL A 108 7.20 -1.27 -5.35
C VAL A 108 8.49 -0.98 -6.11
N ARG A 109 8.60 0.18 -6.77
CA ARG A 109 9.82 0.57 -7.47
C ARG A 109 11.03 0.66 -6.52
N LEU A 110 10.86 1.27 -5.35
CA LEU A 110 11.91 1.30 -4.32
C LEU A 110 12.37 -0.10 -3.93
N PHE A 111 11.43 -1.02 -3.65
CA PHE A 111 11.75 -2.38 -3.26
C PHE A 111 12.49 -3.16 -4.36
N LEU A 112 12.14 -2.92 -5.63
CA LEU A 112 12.88 -3.47 -6.77
C LEU A 112 14.29 -2.88 -6.87
N ASP A 113 14.40 -1.56 -6.78
CA ASP A 113 15.68 -0.85 -6.90
C ASP A 113 16.68 -1.28 -5.81
N CYS A 114 16.19 -1.60 -4.61
CA CYS A 114 17.03 -2.07 -3.50
C CYS A 114 17.07 -3.60 -3.35
N GLY A 115 16.49 -4.38 -4.26
CA GLY A 115 16.56 -5.86 -4.25
C GLY A 115 15.66 -6.57 -3.22
N LEU A 116 14.81 -5.85 -2.50
CA LEU A 116 13.80 -6.42 -1.59
C LEU A 116 12.66 -7.13 -2.31
N LEU A 117 12.48 -6.85 -3.60
CA LEU A 117 11.66 -7.62 -4.54
C LEU A 117 12.48 -7.91 -5.79
N SER A 118 12.21 -9.06 -6.41
CA SER A 118 12.77 -9.43 -7.72
C SER A 118 11.86 -9.03 -8.88
N GLU A 119 10.55 -8.94 -8.64
CA GLU A 119 9.54 -8.54 -9.62
C GLU A 119 8.39 -7.77 -8.96
N ALA A 120 7.63 -7.03 -9.76
CA ALA A 120 6.47 -6.30 -9.27
C ALA A 120 5.32 -7.29 -8.98
N PRO A 121 4.76 -7.32 -7.75
CA PRO A 121 3.66 -8.22 -7.44
C PRO A 121 2.37 -7.78 -8.13
N ALA A 122 1.51 -8.76 -8.45
CA ALA A 122 0.14 -8.48 -8.87
C ALA A 122 -0.69 -8.03 -7.64
N LEU A 123 -1.04 -6.74 -7.61
CA LEU A 123 -1.79 -6.09 -6.52
C LEU A 123 -3.30 -6.09 -6.77
#